data_AF-A0A852BCW7-F1
#
_entry.id   AF-A0A852BCW7-F1
#
_cell.length_a   1.000
_cell.length_b   1.000
_cell.length_c   1.000
_cell.angle_alpha   90.00
_cell.angle_beta   90.00
_cell.angle_gamma   90.00
#
_symmetry.space_group_name_H-M   'P 1'
#
loop_
_entity.id
_entity.type
_entity.pdbx_description
1 polymer ?
#
loop_
_entity_poly.entity_id
_entity_poly.type
_entity_poly.pdbx_seq_one_letter_code
_entity_poly.pdbx_strand_id
1 'polypeptide(L)'
;ALNSFTVLQEVYKPQRKYKRQTGAEELLDEESKVHATLLEYGRRYGFSRQAGKTEQAEDKKAVLPPGLAAAAGKAEPCDEDDLQAAEELRIKTLMTGMAAMATEEGKLTASTVGQIVGLQSDEIKQIVSEYAEKQSELSAEERPERLGAAQQHRRKVASLNKQILQKNKLLEELQAKCADLQAKCTKAKKTLTEVKSYSEKLDKELAALETIESQADSSILQSLRALVAMNENLKSQEQEFKAHCREEMERLQQNIESLKAEAVENGEEQEPNKIIEQQYKAEKEKLQKIRLLLARRNREIAILQRKIDEVPSRAELTQYQKRFIELYSQVSATHKETKQFFTLYNTLDDKKVYLEKEVNLLNSIHDNFHQAMASSGSREQFLRQMEQIVEGIKQNRMKMEKKKQENKMRRDQLNDEYLELLEKQRLYFKTVKEFKEECRKNEMLLSKLKASSS
;
A
#
# COMPACT_ATOMS: atom_id res chain seq x y z
N ALA A 1 51.97 -9.21 34.61
CA ALA A 1 50.56 -9.14 35.09
C ALA A 1 49.80 -7.96 34.48
N LEU A 2 50.30 -6.71 34.56
CA LEU A 2 49.63 -5.55 33.95
C LEU A 2 49.44 -5.68 32.43
N ASN A 3 50.46 -6.14 31.69
CA ASN A 3 50.39 -6.26 30.22
C ASN A 3 49.35 -7.30 29.74
N SER A 4 49.08 -8.32 30.54
CA SER A 4 48.09 -9.35 30.19
C SER A 4 46.67 -8.85 30.43
N PHE A 5 46.48 -7.99 31.44
CA PHE A 5 45.19 -7.37 31.74
C PHE A 5 44.83 -6.30 30.71
N THR A 6 45.79 -5.48 30.27
CA THR A 6 45.56 -4.49 29.22
C THR A 6 45.24 -5.16 27.88
N VAL A 7 45.93 -6.24 27.52
CA VAL A 7 45.64 -7.02 26.30
C VAL A 7 44.25 -7.66 26.35
N LEU A 8 43.85 -8.23 27.49
CA LEU A 8 42.48 -8.75 27.68
C LEU A 8 41.43 -7.64 27.61
N GLN A 9 41.72 -6.48 28.18
CA GLN A 9 40.81 -5.35 28.16
C GLN A 9 40.65 -4.77 26.75
N GLU A 10 41.68 -4.80 25.90
CA GLU A 10 41.61 -4.40 24.49
C GLU A 10 40.87 -5.41 23.61
N VAL A 11 41.10 -6.70 23.81
CA VAL A 11 40.45 -7.78 23.05
C VAL A 11 38.95 -7.87 23.36
N TYR A 12 38.53 -7.53 24.59
CA TYR A 12 37.14 -7.57 25.04
C TYR A 12 36.50 -6.19 25.24
N LYS A 13 37.00 -5.12 24.58
CA LYS A 13 36.32 -3.82 24.62
C LYS A 13 34.90 -3.96 24.04
N PRO A 14 33.86 -3.51 24.75
CA PRO A 14 32.50 -3.45 24.20
C PRO A 14 32.48 -2.54 22.97
N GLN A 15 32.42 -3.14 21.77
CA GLN A 15 32.24 -2.38 20.54
C GLN A 15 30.76 -2.14 20.31
N ARG A 16 30.33 -0.90 20.53
CA ARG A 16 28.97 -0.46 20.21
C ARG A 16 28.81 -0.49 18.69
N LYS A 17 28.03 -1.43 18.16
CA LYS A 17 27.79 -1.60 16.71
C LYS A 17 27.11 -0.39 16.05
N TYR A 18 26.43 0.42 16.85
CA TYR A 18 25.69 1.60 16.39
C TYR A 18 26.13 2.82 17.18
N LYS A 19 26.75 3.77 16.50
CA LYS A 19 27.24 5.02 17.08
C LYS A 19 26.39 6.16 16.55
N ARG A 20 25.87 6.98 17.47
CA ARG A 20 25.18 8.22 17.15
C ARG A 20 26.07 9.10 16.29
N GLN A 21 25.54 9.63 15.19
CA GLN A 21 26.28 10.55 14.34
C GLN A 21 26.68 11.78 15.17
N THR A 22 27.96 12.12 15.13
CA THR A 22 28.50 13.32 15.76
C THR A 22 27.78 14.54 15.20
N GLY A 23 27.07 15.29 16.06
CA GLY A 23 26.23 16.44 15.69
C GLY A 23 24.72 16.25 15.94
N ALA A 24 24.24 15.03 16.18
CA ALA A 24 22.80 14.78 16.44
C ALA A 24 22.28 15.32 17.78
N GLU A 25 23.16 15.86 18.63
CA GLU A 25 22.82 16.53 19.88
C GLU A 25 22.43 18.01 19.68
N GLU A 26 22.81 18.61 18.55
CA GLU A 26 22.53 20.02 18.23
C GLU A 26 21.16 20.23 17.54
N LEU A 27 20.45 19.14 17.22
CA LEU A 27 19.10 19.22 16.67
C LEU A 27 18.15 19.74 17.75
N LEU A 28 17.44 20.84 17.50
CA LEU A 28 16.50 21.43 18.47
C LEU A 28 15.13 20.73 18.46
N ASP A 29 14.73 20.20 17.31
CA ASP A 29 13.43 19.62 17.06
C ASP A 29 13.34 18.12 17.45
N GLU A 30 12.25 17.73 18.09
CA GLU A 30 12.08 16.39 18.66
C GLU A 30 11.89 15.31 17.58
N GLU A 31 11.15 15.62 16.51
CA GLU A 31 10.94 14.69 15.40
C GLU A 31 12.25 14.36 14.68
N SER A 32 13.12 15.35 14.57
CA SER A 32 14.46 15.25 13.98
C SER A 32 15.41 14.41 14.85
N LYS A 33 15.36 14.52 16.18
CA LYS A 33 16.12 13.67 17.12
C LYS A 33 15.68 12.21 17.04
N VAL A 34 14.37 11.98 16.95
CA VAL A 34 13.79 10.65 16.82
C VAL A 34 14.17 10.03 15.47
N HIS A 35 14.11 10.80 14.38
CA HIS A 35 14.55 10.34 13.06
C HIS A 35 16.04 10.00 13.00
N ALA A 36 16.92 10.87 13.52
CA ALA A 36 18.36 10.61 13.58
C ALA A 36 18.66 9.32 14.35
N THR A 37 17.97 9.10 15.47
CA THR A 37 18.11 7.89 16.29
C THR A 37 17.56 6.65 15.58
N LEU A 38 16.44 6.76 14.85
CA LEU A 38 15.85 5.66 14.08
C LEU A 38 16.66 5.27 12.84
N LEU A 39 17.41 6.21 12.24
CA LEU A 39 18.35 5.90 11.17
C LEU A 39 19.52 5.01 11.65
N GLU A 40 19.93 5.12 12.92
CA GLU A 40 21.00 4.31 13.51
C GLU A 40 20.64 2.82 13.58
N TYR A 41 19.37 2.48 13.73
CA TYR A 41 18.90 1.09 13.84
C TYR A 41 18.57 0.45 12.48
N GLY A 42 18.88 1.13 11.37
CA GLY A 42 18.70 0.60 10.03
C GLY A 42 17.22 0.40 9.68
N ARG A 43 16.57 1.46 9.17
CA ARG A 43 15.36 1.28 8.35
C ARG A 43 15.71 0.49 7.09
N ARG A 44 15.57 -0.83 7.16
CA ARG A 44 15.37 -1.68 5.99
C ARG A 44 14.10 -2.48 6.21
N TYR A 45 12.97 -1.92 5.79
CA TYR A 45 11.85 -2.60 5.14
C TYR A 45 10.81 -1.54 4.72
N GLY A 46 10.56 -1.40 3.41
CA GLY A 46 9.27 -0.92 2.90
C GLY A 46 9.17 0.44 2.20
N PHE A 47 9.97 0.71 1.16
CA PHE A 47 9.46 1.43 -0.02
C PHE A 47 9.82 0.60 -1.24
N SER A 48 8.91 -0.29 -1.62
CA SER A 48 8.87 -0.85 -2.96
C SER A 48 8.00 0.08 -3.80
N ARG A 49 8.64 0.90 -4.63
CA ARG A 49 8.10 1.30 -5.92
C ARG A 49 9.19 1.04 -6.95
N GLN A 50 8.86 0.15 -7.88
CA GLN A 50 9.54 0.02 -9.16
C GLN A 50 9.43 1.32 -9.97
N ALA A 51 10.27 1.38 -11.02
CA ALA A 51 10.44 2.39 -12.06
C ALA A 51 11.52 3.45 -11.74
N GLY A 52 12.61 3.58 -12.49
CA GLY A 52 12.97 2.92 -13.74
C GLY A 52 14.42 3.20 -14.13
N LYS A 53 14.93 2.38 -15.04
CA LYS A 53 16.13 2.64 -15.83
C LYS A 53 15.84 3.77 -16.81
N THR A 54 16.69 4.78 -16.87
CA THR A 54 17.19 5.36 -18.14
C THR A 54 18.47 6.15 -17.88
N GLU A 55 19.44 5.92 -18.75
CA GLU A 55 20.74 6.57 -18.80
C GLU A 55 20.64 7.99 -19.41
N GLN A 56 21.53 8.86 -18.90
CA GLN A 56 22.30 9.94 -19.55
C GLN A 56 21.67 11.00 -20.49
N ALA A 57 21.94 12.26 -20.07
CA ALA A 57 22.59 13.38 -20.79
C ALA A 57 21.75 14.48 -21.49
N GLU A 58 21.96 15.71 -20.96
CA GLU A 58 22.08 17.05 -21.59
C GLU A 58 20.85 17.63 -22.34
N ASP A 59 20.44 18.90 -22.25
CA ASP A 59 21.11 20.16 -21.87
C ASP A 59 20.05 21.30 -21.68
N LYS A 60 20.41 22.34 -20.91
CA LYS A 60 19.93 23.75 -20.94
C LYS A 60 18.47 24.15 -20.56
N LYS A 61 18.33 24.81 -19.40
CA LYS A 61 18.41 26.30 -19.19
C LYS A 61 17.43 26.82 -18.11
N ALA A 62 18.03 27.51 -17.14
CA ALA A 62 17.61 28.78 -16.51
C ALA A 62 16.62 28.83 -15.31
N VAL A 63 17.23 29.16 -14.16
CA VAL A 63 16.94 30.27 -13.21
C VAL A 63 15.84 30.13 -12.14
N LEU A 64 16.25 30.62 -10.96
CA LEU A 64 15.71 30.72 -9.60
C LEU A 64 14.39 31.54 -9.41
N PRO A 65 13.77 31.51 -8.20
CA PRO A 65 12.38 31.89 -7.87
C PRO A 65 12.32 33.37 -7.37
N PRO A 66 11.37 33.88 -6.54
CA PRO A 66 10.01 33.47 -6.11
C PRO A 66 8.95 34.61 -6.20
N GLY A 67 7.68 34.32 -5.90
CA GLY A 67 6.82 35.28 -5.18
C GLY A 67 5.55 35.81 -5.86
N LEU A 68 4.42 35.53 -5.17
CA LEU A 68 3.21 36.32 -5.00
C LEU A 68 2.12 36.38 -6.10
N ALA A 69 0.95 35.91 -5.65
CA ALA A 69 -0.36 36.52 -5.79
C ALA A 69 -1.32 35.96 -6.85
N ALA A 70 -2.32 35.26 -6.30
CA ALA A 70 -3.75 35.60 -6.41
C ALA A 70 -4.62 34.80 -7.40
N ALA A 71 -5.83 34.58 -6.88
CA ALA A 71 -7.09 34.22 -7.54
C ALA A 71 -7.19 32.78 -8.06
N ALA A 72 -7.91 31.91 -7.34
CA ALA A 72 -9.38 31.75 -7.39
C ALA A 72 -9.83 30.92 -8.60
N GLY A 73 -10.47 29.80 -8.32
CA GLY A 73 -11.10 28.97 -9.35
C GLY A 73 -11.51 27.60 -8.84
N LYS A 74 -12.64 27.53 -8.15
CA LYS A 74 -13.48 26.33 -8.14
C LYS A 74 -13.90 26.04 -9.58
N ALA A 75 -13.80 24.79 -10.02
CA ALA A 75 -14.73 24.19 -10.97
C ALA A 75 -14.56 22.66 -10.93
N GLU A 76 -15.65 21.98 -10.60
CA GLU A 76 -15.87 20.58 -10.94
C GLU A 76 -15.79 20.36 -12.45
N PRO A 77 -15.37 19.18 -12.92
CA PRO A 77 -15.78 18.66 -14.21
C PRO A 77 -16.88 17.62 -13.98
N CYS A 78 -18.13 18.08 -14.00
CA CYS A 78 -19.31 17.28 -14.29
C CYS A 78 -19.66 17.60 -15.74
N ASP A 79 -19.33 16.71 -16.69
CA ASP A 79 -19.73 16.77 -18.11
C ASP A 79 -19.35 15.45 -18.84
N GLU A 80 -19.56 14.30 -18.21
CA GLU A 80 -19.39 12.97 -18.86
C GLU A 80 -20.68 12.12 -18.75
N ASP A 81 -21.45 12.27 -17.67
CA ASP A 81 -22.70 11.50 -17.46
C ASP A 81 -23.89 12.03 -18.27
N ASP A 82 -23.97 13.35 -18.54
CA ASP A 82 -25.08 13.94 -19.31
C ASP A 82 -24.94 13.73 -20.83
N LEU A 83 -23.72 13.50 -21.33
CA LEU A 83 -23.47 13.17 -22.74
C LEU A 83 -23.79 11.70 -23.06
N GLN A 84 -23.62 10.78 -22.10
CA GLN A 84 -23.97 9.36 -22.26
C GLN A 84 -25.49 9.13 -22.25
N ALA A 85 -26.25 9.89 -21.45
CA ALA A 85 -27.71 9.81 -21.39
C ALA A 85 -28.39 10.28 -22.70
N ALA A 86 -27.81 11.26 -23.39
CA ALA A 86 -28.30 11.75 -24.68
C ALA A 86 -28.04 10.75 -25.83
N GLU A 87 -26.94 10.00 -25.76
CA GLU A 87 -26.57 9.00 -26.77
C GLU A 87 -27.38 7.71 -26.63
N GLU A 88 -27.69 7.27 -25.40
CA GLU A 88 -28.61 6.14 -25.15
C GLU A 88 -30.03 6.40 -25.66
N LEU A 89 -30.54 7.64 -25.57
CA LEU A 89 -31.86 8.01 -26.09
C LEU A 89 -31.89 7.98 -27.62
N ARG A 90 -30.80 8.37 -28.29
CA ARG A 90 -30.66 8.30 -29.75
C ARG A 90 -30.58 6.85 -30.25
N ILE A 91 -29.87 5.99 -29.52
CA ILE A 91 -29.74 4.56 -29.84
C ILE A 91 -31.07 3.82 -29.60
N LYS A 92 -31.83 4.12 -28.54
CA LYS A 92 -33.19 3.58 -28.34
C LYS A 92 -34.17 3.98 -29.44
N THR A 93 -34.06 5.20 -29.96
CA THR A 93 -34.91 5.69 -31.06
C THR A 93 -34.57 5.00 -32.39
N LEU A 94 -33.28 4.70 -32.63
CA LEU A 94 -32.83 3.96 -33.81
C LEU A 94 -33.17 2.45 -33.72
N MET A 95 -33.05 1.83 -32.54
CA MET A 95 -33.46 0.43 -32.32
C MET A 95 -34.96 0.22 -32.49
N THR A 96 -35.78 1.22 -32.16
CA THR A 96 -37.24 1.18 -32.40
C THR A 96 -37.57 1.33 -33.90
N GLY A 97 -36.77 2.07 -34.67
CA GLY A 97 -36.89 2.18 -36.13
C GLY A 97 -36.40 0.96 -36.91
N MET A 98 -35.44 0.20 -36.36
CA MET A 98 -34.89 -1.00 -37.00
C MET A 98 -35.66 -2.29 -36.64
N ALA A 99 -36.37 -2.32 -35.50
CA ALA A 99 -37.25 -3.45 -35.14
C ALA A 99 -38.47 -3.60 -36.08
N ALA A 100 -38.79 -2.59 -36.89
CA ALA A 100 -39.86 -2.65 -37.90
C ALA A 100 -39.40 -3.21 -39.28
N MET A 101 -38.11 -3.53 -39.45
CA MET A 101 -37.55 -4.04 -40.72
C MET A 101 -36.85 -5.40 -40.63
N ALA A 102 -36.89 -6.08 -39.47
CA ALA A 102 -36.09 -7.29 -39.23
C ALA A 102 -36.90 -8.58 -39.05
N THR A 103 -38.15 -8.64 -39.52
CA THR A 103 -38.87 -9.93 -39.64
C THR A 103 -39.62 -10.02 -40.99
N GLU A 104 -39.27 -11.08 -41.74
CA GLU A 104 -39.93 -11.64 -42.93
C GLU A 104 -39.52 -11.04 -44.31
N GLU A 105 -38.60 -11.74 -44.98
CA GLU A 105 -38.47 -11.75 -46.44
C GLU A 105 -39.72 -12.36 -47.09
N GLY A 106 -40.23 -11.72 -48.15
CA GLY A 106 -41.13 -12.36 -49.11
C GLY A 106 -42.64 -12.18 -48.90
N LYS A 107 -43.16 -10.95 -49.08
CA LYS A 107 -44.54 -10.67 -49.51
C LYS A 107 -44.63 -9.24 -50.06
N LEU A 108 -45.11 -9.09 -51.29
CA LEU A 108 -45.39 -7.78 -51.92
C LEU A 108 -46.38 -7.00 -51.04
N THR A 109 -45.94 -5.86 -50.50
CA THR A 109 -46.75 -5.03 -49.60
C THR A 109 -47.88 -4.33 -50.38
N ALA A 110 -49.08 -4.31 -49.79
CA ALA A 110 -50.30 -3.72 -50.34
C ALA A 110 -50.17 -2.23 -50.71
N SER A 111 -49.11 -1.55 -50.25
CA SER A 111 -48.81 -0.15 -50.56
C SER A 111 -48.33 0.05 -52.01
N THR A 112 -47.58 -0.88 -52.60
CA THR A 112 -47.07 -0.77 -53.98
C THR A 112 -48.14 -1.15 -55.00
N VAL A 113 -49.02 -2.10 -54.65
CA VAL A 113 -50.25 -2.38 -55.42
C VAL A 113 -51.24 -1.22 -55.31
N GLY A 114 -51.27 -0.50 -54.17
CA GLY A 114 -52.09 0.70 -53.97
C GLY A 114 -51.74 1.87 -54.90
N GLN A 115 -50.46 2.03 -55.29
CA GLN A 115 -50.07 3.09 -56.25
C GLN A 115 -50.44 2.76 -57.70
N ILE A 116 -50.40 1.48 -58.10
CA ILE A 116 -50.78 1.04 -59.46
C ILE A 116 -52.31 1.00 -59.61
N VAL A 117 -53.03 0.53 -58.57
CA VAL A 117 -54.50 0.59 -58.51
C VAL A 117 -54.99 2.04 -58.36
N GLY A 118 -54.22 2.93 -57.73
CA GLY A 118 -54.51 4.36 -57.63
C GLY A 118 -54.60 5.06 -58.98
N LEU A 119 -53.66 4.77 -59.89
CA LEU A 119 -53.66 5.33 -61.26
C LEU A 119 -54.87 4.87 -62.09
N GLN A 120 -55.30 3.62 -61.93
CA GLN A 120 -56.54 3.12 -62.58
C GLN A 120 -57.81 3.56 -61.83
N SER A 121 -57.72 3.93 -60.56
CA SER A 121 -58.87 4.43 -59.77
C SER A 121 -59.33 5.80 -60.20
N ASP A 122 -58.42 6.65 -60.69
CA ASP A 122 -58.74 7.99 -61.15
C ASP A 122 -59.37 7.98 -62.54
N GLU A 123 -58.97 7.04 -63.41
CA GLU A 123 -59.66 6.76 -64.68
C GLU A 123 -61.06 6.17 -64.45
N ILE A 124 -61.24 5.26 -63.47
CA ILE A 124 -62.56 4.75 -63.09
C ILE A 124 -63.44 5.87 -62.50
N LYS A 125 -62.89 6.79 -61.70
CA LYS A 125 -63.64 7.96 -61.19
C LYS A 125 -64.11 8.87 -62.32
N GLN A 126 -63.27 9.13 -63.33
CA GLN A 126 -63.67 9.93 -64.50
C GLN A 126 -64.81 9.27 -65.29
N ILE A 127 -64.73 7.96 -65.54
CA ILE A 127 -65.78 7.22 -66.24
C ILE A 127 -67.07 7.17 -65.40
N VAL A 128 -66.97 7.03 -64.07
CA VAL A 128 -68.14 7.06 -63.17
C VAL A 128 -68.78 8.45 -63.14
N SER A 129 -68.01 9.54 -63.16
CA SER A 129 -68.57 10.89 -63.28
C SER A 129 -69.21 11.14 -64.64
N GLU A 130 -68.61 10.68 -65.75
CA GLU A 130 -69.23 10.79 -67.08
C GLU A 130 -70.49 9.92 -67.21
N TYR A 131 -70.54 8.76 -66.55
CA TYR A 131 -71.75 7.91 -66.50
C TYR A 131 -72.84 8.54 -65.61
N ALA A 132 -72.47 9.17 -64.49
CA ALA A 132 -73.40 9.90 -63.62
C ALA A 132 -73.95 11.17 -64.29
N GLU A 133 -73.14 11.91 -65.05
CA GLU A 133 -73.59 13.04 -65.86
C GLU A 133 -74.52 12.59 -66.99
N LYS A 134 -74.21 11.49 -67.69
CA LYS A 134 -75.12 10.92 -68.71
C LYS A 134 -76.43 10.37 -68.12
N GLN A 135 -76.42 9.85 -66.89
CA GLN A 135 -77.63 9.41 -66.18
C GLN A 135 -78.47 10.60 -65.68
N SER A 136 -77.83 11.72 -65.35
CA SER A 136 -78.46 13.02 -65.07
C SER A 136 -79.06 13.65 -66.32
N GLU A 137 -78.42 13.52 -67.49
CA GLU A 137 -78.96 14.02 -68.76
C GLU A 137 -80.16 13.18 -69.25
N LEU A 138 -80.11 11.85 -69.10
CA LEU A 138 -81.24 10.96 -69.45
C LEU A 138 -82.45 11.13 -68.51
N SER A 139 -82.25 11.51 -67.24
CA SER A 139 -83.35 11.78 -66.30
C SER A 139 -83.94 13.19 -66.42
N ALA A 140 -83.26 14.10 -67.12
CA ALA A 140 -83.77 15.44 -67.44
C ALA A 140 -84.60 15.50 -68.73
N GLU A 141 -84.64 14.42 -69.53
CA GLU A 141 -85.40 14.34 -70.79
C GLU A 141 -86.83 13.76 -70.63
N GLU A 142 -87.17 13.12 -69.52
CA GLU A 142 -88.53 12.61 -69.25
C GLU A 142 -89.37 13.58 -68.40
N ARG A 143 -89.89 14.64 -69.02
CA ARG A 143 -91.22 15.25 -68.71
C ARG A 143 -91.51 16.44 -69.63
N PRO A 144 -92.47 16.34 -70.57
CA PRO A 144 -92.96 17.48 -71.30
C PRO A 144 -94.09 18.15 -70.50
N GLU A 145 -94.11 19.49 -70.44
CA GLU A 145 -95.25 20.32 -70.86
C GLU A 145 -95.25 21.73 -70.23
N ARG A 146 -95.07 22.70 -71.13
CA ARG A 146 -95.60 24.07 -71.13
C ARG A 146 -95.27 25.01 -69.95
N LEU A 147 -94.03 25.52 -69.97
CA LEU A 147 -93.70 26.88 -69.51
C LEU A 147 -93.07 27.68 -70.67
N GLY A 148 -93.68 28.85 -70.95
CA GLY A 148 -93.48 29.84 -72.03
C GLY A 148 -92.28 29.77 -72.99
N ALA A 149 -92.58 29.84 -74.31
CA ALA A 149 -91.63 29.81 -75.43
C ALA A 149 -90.41 30.75 -75.31
N ALA A 150 -90.54 31.91 -74.65
CA ALA A 150 -89.43 32.85 -74.47
C ALA A 150 -88.35 32.36 -73.48
N GLN A 151 -88.73 31.58 -72.46
CA GLN A 151 -87.79 31.09 -71.45
C GLN A 151 -87.08 29.81 -71.91
N GLN A 152 -87.78 28.96 -72.69
CA GLN A 152 -87.17 27.84 -73.42
C GLN A 152 -86.16 28.34 -74.47
N HIS A 153 -86.49 29.40 -75.23
CA HIS A 153 -85.56 30.01 -76.19
C HIS A 153 -84.35 30.64 -75.49
N ARG A 154 -84.53 31.37 -74.37
CA ARG A 154 -83.39 31.89 -73.58
C ARG A 154 -82.48 30.78 -73.06
N ARG A 155 -83.03 29.65 -72.61
CA ARG A 155 -82.22 28.48 -72.20
C ARG A 155 -81.50 27.82 -73.38
N LYS A 156 -82.15 27.71 -74.55
CA LYS A 156 -81.54 27.16 -75.78
C LYS A 156 -80.44 28.06 -76.33
N VAL A 157 -80.64 29.38 -76.35
CA VAL A 157 -79.63 30.36 -76.73
C VAL A 157 -78.49 30.40 -75.72
N ALA A 158 -78.75 30.31 -74.42
CA ALA A 158 -77.70 30.22 -73.41
C ALA A 158 -76.88 28.92 -73.51
N SER A 159 -77.53 27.78 -73.80
CA SER A 159 -76.89 26.50 -74.07
C SER A 159 -76.04 26.55 -75.34
N LEU A 160 -76.56 27.07 -76.45
CA LEU A 160 -75.83 27.24 -77.70
C LEU A 160 -74.67 28.24 -77.56
N ASN A 161 -74.85 29.37 -76.86
CA ASN A 161 -73.77 30.30 -76.57
C ASN A 161 -72.69 29.67 -75.67
N LYS A 162 -73.07 28.79 -74.74
CA LYS A 162 -72.12 28.02 -73.93
C LYS A 162 -71.36 27.01 -74.80
N GLN A 163 -72.03 26.33 -75.74
CA GLN A 163 -71.37 25.46 -76.72
C GLN A 163 -70.45 26.23 -77.68
N ILE A 164 -70.86 27.41 -78.15
CA ILE A 164 -70.03 28.27 -79.00
C ILE A 164 -68.78 28.73 -78.22
N LEU A 165 -68.94 29.16 -76.97
CA LEU A 165 -67.82 29.50 -76.09
C LEU A 165 -66.89 28.31 -75.86
N GLN A 166 -67.43 27.11 -75.63
CA GLN A 166 -66.64 25.89 -75.49
C GLN A 166 -65.89 25.54 -76.79
N LYS A 167 -66.55 25.64 -77.96
CA LYS A 167 -65.93 25.37 -79.27
C LYS A 167 -64.87 26.42 -79.64
N ASN A 168 -65.09 27.69 -79.30
CA ASN A 168 -64.10 28.74 -79.49
C ASN A 168 -62.89 28.55 -78.57
N LYS A 169 -63.10 28.18 -77.30
CA LYS A 169 -62.00 27.79 -76.40
C LYS A 169 -61.21 26.60 -76.97
N LEU A 170 -61.90 25.60 -77.50
CA LEU A 170 -61.25 24.43 -78.11
C LEU A 170 -60.46 24.81 -79.38
N LEU A 171 -60.96 25.78 -80.16
CA LEU A 171 -60.27 26.34 -81.33
C LEU A 171 -59.03 27.15 -80.93
N GLU A 172 -59.11 27.98 -79.89
CA GLU A 172 -57.96 28.70 -79.33
C GLU A 172 -56.91 27.74 -78.78
N GLU A 173 -57.33 26.69 -78.06
CA GLU A 173 -56.44 25.64 -77.58
C GLU A 173 -55.77 24.86 -78.72
N LEU A 174 -56.51 24.56 -79.80
CA LEU A 174 -55.96 23.92 -80.99
C LEU A 174 -55.00 24.84 -81.75
N GLN A 175 -55.31 26.13 -81.90
CA GLN A 175 -54.42 27.10 -82.50
C GLN A 175 -53.13 27.27 -81.68
N ALA A 176 -53.24 27.33 -80.35
CA ALA A 176 -52.08 27.35 -79.45
C ALA A 176 -51.23 26.08 -79.60
N LYS A 177 -51.85 24.90 -79.66
CA LYS A 177 -51.15 23.62 -79.91
C LYS A 177 -50.48 23.58 -81.28
N CYS A 178 -51.13 24.07 -82.33
CA CYS A 178 -50.53 24.16 -83.66
C CYS A 178 -49.33 25.12 -83.68
N ALA A 179 -49.44 26.29 -83.04
CA ALA A 179 -48.35 27.24 -82.91
C ALA A 179 -47.16 26.65 -82.11
N ASP A 180 -47.44 25.96 -81.00
CA ASP A 180 -46.44 25.26 -80.19
C ASP A 180 -45.75 24.13 -80.96
N LEU A 181 -46.51 23.33 -81.72
CA LEU A 181 -45.95 22.28 -82.56
C LEU A 181 -45.10 22.86 -83.69
N GLN A 182 -45.52 23.97 -84.30
CA GLN A 182 -44.73 24.67 -85.32
C GLN A 182 -43.45 25.27 -84.73
N ALA A 183 -43.50 25.81 -83.51
CA ALA A 183 -42.32 26.24 -82.77
C ALA A 183 -41.38 25.07 -82.43
N LYS A 184 -41.92 23.90 -82.05
CA LYS A 184 -41.12 22.68 -81.82
C LYS A 184 -40.49 22.16 -83.11
N CYS A 185 -41.22 22.13 -84.22
CA CYS A 185 -40.69 21.72 -85.53
C CYS A 185 -39.58 22.66 -86.02
N THR A 186 -39.70 23.97 -85.81
CA THR A 186 -38.66 24.93 -86.20
C THR A 186 -37.42 24.82 -85.30
N LYS A 187 -37.59 24.60 -83.98
CA LYS A 187 -36.48 24.28 -83.07
C LYS A 187 -35.77 22.98 -83.46
N ALA A 188 -36.53 21.90 -83.73
CA ALA A 188 -35.97 20.61 -84.15
C ALA A 188 -35.21 20.71 -85.49
N LYS A 189 -35.68 21.53 -86.43
CA LYS A 189 -34.95 21.80 -87.67
C LYS A 189 -33.62 22.53 -87.42
N LYS A 190 -33.60 23.50 -86.50
CA LYS A 190 -32.37 24.21 -86.11
C LYS A 190 -31.36 23.26 -85.44
N THR A 191 -31.80 22.44 -84.50
CA THR A 191 -30.92 21.45 -83.85
C THR A 191 -30.40 20.42 -84.85
N LEU A 192 -31.21 20.00 -85.83
CA LEU A 192 -30.76 19.10 -86.89
C LEU A 192 -29.66 19.73 -87.76
N THR A 193 -29.79 21.02 -88.09
CA THR A 193 -28.73 21.73 -88.85
C THR A 193 -27.46 21.92 -88.03
N GLU A 194 -27.58 22.18 -86.73
CA GLU A 194 -26.43 22.31 -85.81
C GLU A 194 -25.68 20.98 -85.68
N VAL A 195 -26.40 19.87 -85.44
CA VAL A 195 -25.80 18.52 -85.34
C VAL A 195 -25.11 18.11 -86.65
N LYS A 196 -25.72 18.42 -87.81
CA LYS A 196 -25.06 18.16 -89.11
C LYS A 196 -23.77 18.95 -89.26
N SER A 197 -23.78 20.23 -88.91
CA SER A 197 -22.58 21.06 -88.96
C SER A 197 -21.50 20.61 -87.97
N TYR A 198 -21.88 20.02 -86.83
CA TYR A 198 -20.96 19.46 -85.84
C TYR A 198 -20.38 18.13 -86.33
N SER A 199 -21.19 17.26 -86.93
CA SER A 199 -20.73 16.03 -87.60
C SER A 199 -19.69 16.35 -88.67
N GLU A 200 -19.97 17.33 -89.55
CA GLU A 200 -19.02 17.73 -90.60
C GLU A 200 -17.72 18.32 -90.05
N LYS A 201 -17.74 18.94 -88.86
CA LYS A 201 -16.52 19.39 -88.15
C LYS A 201 -15.75 18.19 -87.58
N LEU A 202 -16.44 17.26 -86.95
CA LEU A 202 -15.85 16.02 -86.43
C LEU A 202 -15.21 15.20 -87.54
N ASP A 203 -15.85 15.09 -88.71
CA ASP A 203 -15.31 14.36 -89.86
C ASP A 203 -14.02 15.03 -90.38
N LYS A 204 -13.95 16.37 -90.35
CA LYS A 204 -12.73 17.11 -90.69
C LYS A 204 -11.62 16.95 -89.65
N GLU A 205 -11.96 16.94 -88.36
CA GLU A 205 -11.01 16.70 -87.28
C GLU A 205 -10.50 15.26 -87.29
N LEU A 206 -11.36 14.27 -87.56
CA LEU A 206 -10.97 12.87 -87.75
C LEU A 206 -10.04 12.72 -88.94
N ALA A 207 -10.37 13.33 -90.09
CA ALA A 207 -9.47 13.32 -91.25
C ALA A 207 -8.12 13.98 -90.95
N ALA A 208 -8.11 15.09 -90.18
CA ALA A 208 -6.86 15.72 -89.74
C ALA A 208 -6.05 14.81 -88.80
N LEU A 209 -6.69 14.14 -87.85
CA LEU A 209 -6.02 13.18 -86.96
C LEU A 209 -5.49 11.96 -87.72
N GLU A 210 -6.21 11.48 -88.73
CA GLU A 210 -5.80 10.36 -89.59
C GLU A 210 -4.56 10.75 -90.43
N THR A 211 -4.49 12.01 -90.91
CA THR A 211 -3.25 12.51 -91.54
C THR A 211 -2.08 12.60 -90.56
N ILE A 212 -2.33 12.97 -89.30
CA ILE A 212 -1.29 13.01 -88.25
C ILE A 212 -0.83 11.58 -87.89
N GLU A 213 -1.76 10.61 -87.81
CA GLU A 213 -1.43 9.20 -87.58
C GLU A 213 -0.62 8.61 -88.74
N SER A 214 -0.88 9.04 -89.99
CA SER A 214 -0.08 8.64 -91.15
C SER A 214 1.33 9.27 -91.21
N GLN A 215 1.54 10.38 -90.49
CA GLN A 215 2.83 11.09 -90.40
C GLN A 215 3.66 10.68 -89.18
N ALA A 216 3.05 9.99 -88.21
CA ALA A 216 3.73 9.54 -86.99
C ALA A 216 4.52 8.25 -87.24
N ASP A 217 5.71 8.15 -86.65
CA ASP A 217 6.54 6.95 -86.73
C ASP A 217 5.79 5.75 -86.13
N SER A 218 5.43 4.81 -86.99
CA SER A 218 4.69 3.59 -86.63
C SER A 218 5.35 2.80 -85.48
N SER A 219 6.69 2.83 -85.40
CA SER A 219 7.46 2.18 -84.32
C SER A 219 7.25 2.84 -82.95
N ILE A 220 7.16 4.17 -82.89
CA ILE A 220 6.91 4.93 -81.65
C ILE A 220 5.47 4.69 -81.18
N LEU A 221 4.50 4.71 -82.09
CA LEU A 221 3.10 4.40 -81.77
C LEU A 221 2.92 2.97 -81.25
N GLN A 222 3.63 1.99 -81.82
CA GLN A 222 3.58 0.61 -81.36
C GLN A 222 4.23 0.45 -79.98
N SER A 223 5.32 1.18 -79.71
CA SER A 223 5.94 1.26 -78.37
C SER A 223 5.01 1.92 -77.34
N LEU A 224 4.31 2.99 -77.72
CA LEU A 224 3.37 3.68 -76.83
C LEU A 224 2.14 2.81 -76.52
N ARG A 225 1.60 2.11 -77.53
CA ARG A 225 0.51 1.12 -77.34
C ARG A 225 0.95 -0.02 -76.43
N ALA A 226 2.18 -0.51 -76.58
CA ALA A 226 2.74 -1.54 -75.69
C ALA A 226 2.91 -1.02 -74.25
N LEU A 227 3.39 0.22 -74.06
CA LEU A 227 3.53 0.85 -72.75
C LEU A 227 2.18 1.11 -72.08
N VAL A 228 1.15 1.53 -72.82
CA VAL A 228 -0.21 1.72 -72.30
C VAL A 228 -0.84 0.38 -71.93
N ALA A 229 -0.71 -0.64 -72.79
CA ALA A 229 -1.18 -2.00 -72.47
C ALA A 229 -0.47 -2.55 -71.22
N MET A 230 0.84 -2.30 -71.07
CA MET A 230 1.59 -2.68 -69.88
C MET A 230 1.14 -1.89 -68.64
N ASN A 231 0.84 -0.59 -68.77
CA ASN A 231 0.35 0.24 -67.67
C ASN A 231 -1.04 -0.21 -67.18
N GLU A 232 -1.95 -0.50 -68.11
CA GLU A 232 -3.28 -1.03 -67.79
C GLU A 232 -3.19 -2.43 -67.16
N ASN A 233 -2.29 -3.29 -67.66
CA ASN A 233 -2.04 -4.59 -67.04
C ASN A 233 -1.45 -4.44 -65.62
N LEU A 234 -0.51 -3.51 -65.40
CA LEU A 234 0.03 -3.22 -64.08
C LEU A 234 -1.04 -2.68 -63.11
N LYS A 235 -1.95 -1.83 -63.58
CA LYS A 235 -3.10 -1.36 -62.78
C LYS A 235 -4.04 -2.51 -62.41
N SER A 236 -4.34 -3.40 -63.35
CA SER A 236 -5.15 -4.60 -63.08
C SER A 236 -4.49 -5.47 -62.01
N GLN A 237 -3.18 -5.74 -62.16
CA GLN A 237 -2.41 -6.52 -61.20
C GLN A 237 -2.35 -5.85 -59.82
N GLU A 238 -2.22 -4.52 -59.75
CA GLU A 238 -2.25 -3.78 -58.49
C GLU A 238 -3.64 -3.89 -57.81
N GLN A 239 -4.71 -3.79 -58.59
CA GLN A 239 -6.08 -3.91 -58.08
C GLN A 239 -6.36 -5.32 -57.55
N GLU A 240 -5.95 -6.35 -58.29
CA GLU A 240 -6.04 -7.76 -57.88
C GLU A 240 -5.20 -8.03 -56.64
N PHE A 241 -3.97 -7.52 -56.57
CA PHE A 241 -3.11 -7.66 -55.40
C PHE A 241 -3.70 -6.97 -54.17
N LYS A 242 -4.25 -5.76 -54.31
CA LYS A 242 -4.97 -5.07 -53.23
C LYS A 242 -6.21 -5.83 -52.79
N ALA A 243 -6.94 -6.45 -53.71
CA ALA A 243 -8.09 -7.29 -53.37
C ALA A 243 -7.66 -8.54 -52.59
N HIS A 244 -6.63 -9.24 -53.06
CA HIS A 244 -6.05 -10.40 -52.39
C HIS A 244 -5.52 -10.05 -50.99
N CYS A 245 -4.84 -8.92 -50.80
CA CYS A 245 -4.39 -8.48 -49.48
C CYS A 245 -5.55 -8.14 -48.53
N ARG A 246 -6.65 -7.59 -49.04
CA ARG A 246 -7.86 -7.35 -48.22
C ARG A 246 -8.51 -8.67 -47.81
N GLU A 247 -8.63 -9.61 -48.74
CA GLU A 247 -9.19 -10.94 -48.46
C GLU A 247 -8.35 -11.72 -47.46
N GLU A 248 -7.02 -11.73 -47.60
CA GLU A 248 -6.12 -12.36 -46.61
C GLU A 248 -6.14 -11.63 -45.27
N MET A 249 -6.31 -10.31 -45.25
CA MET A 249 -6.49 -9.56 -44.00
C MET A 249 -7.79 -9.96 -43.29
N GLU A 250 -8.91 -10.02 -44.01
CA GLU A 250 -10.19 -10.46 -43.47
C GLU A 250 -10.12 -11.91 -42.99
N ARG A 251 -9.47 -12.80 -43.76
CA ARG A 251 -9.25 -14.18 -43.37
C ARG A 251 -8.40 -14.30 -42.10
N LEU A 252 -7.32 -13.53 -41.98
CA LEU A 252 -6.49 -13.52 -40.78
C LEU A 252 -7.23 -12.92 -39.58
N GLN A 253 -8.05 -11.89 -39.79
CA GLN A 253 -8.91 -11.32 -38.74
C GLN A 253 -9.94 -12.36 -38.27
N GLN A 254 -10.60 -13.06 -39.19
CA GLN A 254 -11.51 -14.15 -38.88
C GLN A 254 -10.81 -15.29 -38.14
N ASN A 255 -9.59 -15.68 -38.55
CA ASN A 255 -8.81 -16.70 -37.83
C ASN A 255 -8.40 -16.23 -36.42
N ILE A 256 -8.08 -14.95 -36.23
CA ILE A 256 -7.78 -14.39 -34.90
C ILE A 256 -9.05 -14.39 -34.04
N GLU A 257 -10.20 -14.05 -34.61
CA GLU A 257 -11.48 -14.09 -33.91
C GLU A 257 -11.91 -15.52 -33.57
N SER A 258 -11.71 -16.48 -34.48
CA SER A 258 -11.98 -17.89 -34.22
C SER A 258 -11.05 -18.45 -33.14
N LEU A 259 -9.75 -18.13 -33.18
CA LEU A 259 -8.80 -18.53 -32.13
C LEU A 259 -9.11 -17.88 -30.78
N LYS A 260 -9.59 -16.63 -30.78
CA LYS A 260 -10.06 -15.98 -29.55
C LYS A 260 -11.35 -16.63 -29.02
N ALA A 261 -12.29 -16.98 -29.91
CA ALA A 261 -13.50 -17.68 -29.55
C ALA A 261 -13.18 -19.09 -29.03
N GLU A 262 -12.28 -19.83 -29.67
CA GLU A 262 -11.77 -21.11 -29.21
C GLU A 262 -11.01 -20.97 -27.88
N ALA A 263 -10.24 -19.91 -27.65
CA ALA A 263 -9.61 -19.66 -26.35
C ALA A 263 -10.61 -19.32 -25.23
N VAL A 264 -11.79 -18.79 -25.59
CA VAL A 264 -12.89 -18.50 -24.66
C VAL A 264 -13.76 -19.73 -24.41
N GLU A 265 -14.01 -20.56 -25.43
CA GLU A 265 -14.74 -21.84 -25.30
C GLU A 265 -13.88 -22.93 -24.66
N ASN A 266 -12.57 -22.96 -24.95
CA ASN A 266 -11.58 -23.72 -24.21
C ASN A 266 -11.31 -23.03 -22.86
N GLY A 267 -12.29 -23.11 -21.95
CA GLY A 267 -12.12 -22.81 -20.52
C GLY A 267 -11.03 -23.64 -19.83
N GLU A 268 -10.25 -24.42 -20.58
CA GLU A 268 -9.08 -25.17 -20.16
C GLU A 268 -7.93 -24.30 -19.67
N GLU A 269 -7.87 -22.99 -19.94
CA GLU A 269 -6.92 -22.09 -19.25
C GLU A 269 -7.48 -21.52 -17.94
N GLN A 270 -8.80 -21.43 -17.79
CA GLN A 270 -9.42 -20.94 -16.56
C GLN A 270 -9.36 -21.98 -15.43
N GLU A 271 -9.56 -23.26 -15.72
CA GLU A 271 -9.45 -24.34 -14.73
C GLU A 271 -8.04 -24.48 -14.10
N PRO A 272 -6.93 -24.56 -14.85
CA PRO A 272 -5.58 -24.59 -14.28
C PRO A 272 -5.22 -23.30 -13.57
N ASN A 273 -5.65 -22.13 -14.06
CA ASN A 273 -5.44 -20.86 -13.34
C ASN A 273 -6.21 -20.82 -12.02
N LYS A 274 -7.45 -21.34 -11.96
CA LYS A 274 -8.21 -21.52 -10.71
C LYS A 274 -7.50 -22.50 -9.77
N ILE A 275 -6.97 -23.62 -10.27
CA ILE A 275 -6.22 -24.60 -9.48
C ILE A 275 -4.93 -23.96 -8.92
N ILE A 276 -4.21 -23.19 -9.72
CA ILE A 276 -3.01 -22.45 -9.31
C ILE A 276 -3.36 -21.40 -8.24
N GLU A 277 -4.45 -20.65 -8.41
CA GLU A 277 -4.92 -19.70 -7.39
C GLU A 277 -5.31 -20.41 -6.08
N GLN A 278 -5.99 -21.54 -6.16
CA GLN A 278 -6.36 -22.32 -4.99
C GLN A 278 -5.13 -22.86 -4.26
N GLN A 279 -4.14 -23.38 -5.00
CA GLN A 279 -2.85 -23.80 -4.45
C GLN A 279 -2.10 -22.64 -3.82
N TYR A 280 -2.04 -21.48 -4.48
CA TYR A 280 -1.42 -20.27 -3.96
C TYR A 280 -2.10 -19.79 -2.66
N LYS A 281 -3.44 -19.79 -2.60
CA LYS A 281 -4.19 -19.45 -1.39
C LYS A 281 -3.88 -20.43 -0.26
N ALA A 282 -3.88 -21.74 -0.55
CA ALA A 282 -3.55 -22.77 0.43
C ALA A 282 -2.12 -22.65 0.97
N GLU A 283 -1.13 -22.38 0.10
CA GLU A 283 0.25 -22.14 0.52
C GLU A 283 0.42 -20.85 1.31
N LYS A 284 -0.29 -19.78 0.93
CA LYS A 284 -0.30 -18.51 1.68
C LYS A 284 -0.86 -18.71 3.09
N GLU A 285 -1.93 -19.49 3.25
CA GLU A 285 -2.46 -19.85 4.57
C GLU A 285 -1.49 -20.71 5.38
N LYS A 286 -0.84 -21.71 4.75
CA LYS A 286 0.21 -22.51 5.40
C LYS A 286 1.35 -21.62 5.88
N LEU A 287 1.82 -20.69 5.04
CA LEU A 287 2.86 -19.73 5.40
C LEU A 287 2.42 -18.85 6.58
N GLN A 288 1.17 -18.39 6.60
CA GLN A 288 0.63 -17.60 7.71
C GLN A 288 0.58 -18.40 9.01
N LYS A 289 0.17 -19.68 8.96
CA LYS A 289 0.20 -20.60 10.11
C LYS A 289 1.63 -20.82 10.62
N ILE A 290 2.60 -21.02 9.72
CA ILE A 290 4.02 -21.18 10.09
C ILE A 290 4.56 -19.89 10.73
N ARG A 291 4.24 -18.71 10.20
CA ARG A 291 4.64 -17.42 10.79
C ARG A 291 4.07 -17.24 12.19
N LEU A 292 2.82 -17.65 12.44
CA LEU A 292 2.22 -17.62 13.76
C LEU A 292 2.93 -18.58 14.74
N LEU A 293 3.26 -19.78 14.30
CA LEU A 293 4.04 -20.74 15.11
C LEU A 293 5.44 -20.20 15.43
N LEU A 294 6.12 -19.59 14.46
CA LEU A 294 7.40 -18.93 14.67
C LEU A 294 7.29 -17.80 15.70
N ALA A 295 6.27 -16.95 15.58
CA ALA A 295 6.02 -15.88 16.53
C ALA A 295 5.76 -16.42 17.95
N ARG A 296 5.03 -17.53 18.08
CA ARG A 296 4.83 -18.22 19.35
C ARG A 296 6.13 -18.76 19.94
N ARG A 297 6.97 -19.44 19.13
CA ARG A 297 8.29 -19.91 19.57
C ARG A 297 9.21 -18.77 19.96
N ASN A 298 9.22 -17.67 19.22
CA ASN A 298 10.02 -16.49 19.58
C ASN A 298 9.57 -15.87 20.91
N ARG A 299 8.26 -15.82 21.19
CA ARG A 299 7.75 -15.41 22.51
C ARG A 299 8.20 -16.36 23.61
N GLU A 300 8.11 -17.68 23.39
CA GLU A 300 8.58 -18.69 24.34
C GLU A 300 10.09 -18.54 24.61
N ILE A 301 10.91 -18.33 23.59
CA ILE A 301 12.35 -18.07 23.72
C ILE A 301 12.61 -16.81 24.53
N ALA A 302 11.90 -15.71 24.26
CA ALA A 302 12.06 -14.47 25.01
C ALA A 302 11.68 -14.63 26.49
N ILE A 303 10.63 -15.41 26.80
CA ILE A 303 10.26 -15.75 28.18
C ILE A 303 11.35 -16.58 28.84
N LEU A 304 11.89 -17.58 28.13
CA LEU A 304 12.98 -18.41 28.66
C LEU A 304 14.25 -17.60 28.91
N GLN A 305 14.61 -16.68 28.02
CA GLN A 305 15.75 -15.77 28.21
C GLN A 305 15.56 -14.91 29.46
N ARG A 306 14.37 -14.31 29.67
CA ARG A 306 14.08 -13.57 30.91
C ARG A 306 14.21 -14.44 32.16
N LYS A 307 13.70 -15.68 32.11
CA LYS A 307 13.85 -16.64 33.23
C LYS A 307 15.31 -17.02 33.49
N ILE A 308 16.15 -17.06 32.45
CA ILE A 308 17.59 -17.31 32.60
C ILE A 308 18.26 -16.08 33.22
N ASP A 309 17.90 -14.87 32.79
CA ASP A 309 18.44 -13.62 33.34
C ASP A 309 18.00 -13.37 34.80
N GLU A 310 16.83 -13.90 35.21
CA GLU A 310 16.38 -13.89 36.60
C GLU A 310 17.27 -14.74 37.52
N VAL A 311 17.99 -15.73 36.99
CA VAL A 311 18.91 -16.56 37.78
C VAL A 311 20.24 -15.82 37.93
N PRO A 312 20.66 -15.47 39.16
CA PRO A 312 21.90 -14.74 39.35
C PRO A 312 23.08 -15.50 38.76
N SER A 313 23.88 -14.79 37.97
CA SER A 313 25.08 -15.33 37.38
C SER A 313 26.09 -15.72 38.45
N ARG A 314 27.05 -16.58 38.10
CA ARG A 314 28.15 -16.97 39.00
C ARG A 314 28.93 -15.75 39.53
N ALA A 315 29.04 -14.69 38.72
CA ALA A 315 29.69 -13.45 39.11
C ALA A 315 28.87 -12.70 40.18
N GLU A 316 27.56 -12.56 39.99
CA GLU A 316 26.65 -11.94 40.97
C GLU A 316 26.59 -12.73 42.27
N LEU A 317 26.51 -14.06 42.21
CA LEU A 317 26.60 -14.92 43.40
C LEU A 317 27.90 -14.69 44.16
N THR A 318 29.02 -14.55 43.46
CA THR A 318 30.31 -14.26 44.09
C THR A 318 30.32 -12.86 44.73
N GLN A 319 29.68 -11.87 44.10
CA GLN A 319 29.52 -10.53 44.69
C GLN A 319 28.65 -10.58 45.94
N TYR A 320 27.51 -11.28 45.92
CA TYR A 320 26.65 -11.47 47.09
C TYR A 320 27.39 -12.17 48.21
N GLN A 321 28.15 -13.22 47.93
CA GLN A 321 28.97 -13.89 48.93
C GLN A 321 29.99 -12.94 49.59
N LYS A 322 30.71 -12.14 48.81
CA LYS A 322 31.61 -11.11 49.36
C LYS A 322 30.87 -10.09 50.20
N ARG A 323 29.71 -9.62 49.73
CA ARG A 323 28.89 -8.66 50.45
C ARG A 323 28.35 -9.22 51.77
N PHE A 324 27.98 -10.50 51.81
CA PHE A 324 27.60 -11.17 53.05
C PHE A 324 28.77 -11.24 54.03
N ILE A 325 29.98 -11.59 53.57
CA ILE A 325 31.17 -11.63 54.43
C ILE A 325 31.48 -10.23 55.00
N GLU A 326 31.38 -9.18 54.18
CA GLU A 326 31.52 -7.79 54.63
C GLU A 326 30.46 -7.44 55.68
N LEU A 327 29.19 -7.79 55.44
CA LEU A 327 28.10 -7.54 56.38
C LEU A 327 28.34 -8.29 57.70
N TYR A 328 28.71 -9.57 57.66
CA TYR A 328 29.05 -10.33 58.87
C TYR A 328 30.24 -9.72 59.62
N SER A 329 31.23 -9.18 58.90
CA SER A 329 32.36 -8.46 59.51
C SER A 329 31.88 -7.19 60.22
N GLN A 330 30.99 -6.40 59.61
CA GLN A 330 30.42 -5.20 60.21
C GLN A 330 29.56 -5.52 61.45
N VAL A 331 28.71 -6.55 61.37
CA VAL A 331 27.91 -7.02 62.51
C VAL A 331 28.81 -7.50 63.65
N SER A 332 29.88 -8.23 63.34
CA SER A 332 30.86 -8.67 64.33
C SER A 332 31.61 -7.50 64.99
N ALA A 333 32.00 -6.49 64.20
CA ALA A 333 32.65 -5.28 64.71
C ALA A 333 31.74 -4.49 65.65
N THR A 334 30.50 -4.21 65.23
CA THR A 334 29.52 -3.50 66.06
C THR A 334 29.15 -4.29 67.32
N HIS A 335 29.04 -5.62 67.24
CA HIS A 335 28.84 -6.48 68.41
C HIS A 335 30.04 -6.40 69.38
N LYS A 336 31.27 -6.39 68.86
CA LYS A 336 32.49 -6.22 69.68
C LYS A 336 32.52 -4.86 70.37
N GLU A 337 32.22 -3.78 69.64
CA GLU A 337 32.11 -2.43 70.20
C GLU A 337 31.05 -2.35 71.29
N THR A 338 29.86 -2.89 71.03
CA THR A 338 28.76 -2.95 72.01
C THR A 338 29.20 -3.66 73.29
N LYS A 339 29.89 -4.80 73.17
CA LYS A 339 30.43 -5.53 74.32
C LYS A 339 31.51 -4.73 75.07
N GLN A 340 32.35 -3.97 74.36
CA GLN A 340 33.32 -3.07 74.97
C GLN A 340 32.62 -1.95 75.76
N PHE A 341 31.57 -1.35 75.20
CA PHE A 341 30.77 -0.34 75.90
C PHE A 341 30.12 -0.90 77.16
N PHE A 342 29.50 -2.08 77.12
CA PHE A 342 28.96 -2.74 78.31
C PHE A 342 30.03 -3.02 79.37
N THR A 343 31.22 -3.46 78.95
CA THR A 343 32.33 -3.71 79.86
C THR A 343 32.82 -2.42 80.53
N LEU A 344 32.95 -1.34 79.75
CA LEU A 344 33.31 -0.03 80.25
C LEU A 344 32.26 0.50 81.22
N TYR A 345 30.99 0.41 80.85
CA TYR A 345 29.86 0.80 81.69
C TYR A 345 29.89 0.06 83.03
N ASN A 346 29.99 -1.28 83.02
CA ASN A 346 30.05 -2.08 84.25
C ASN A 346 31.28 -1.71 85.10
N THR A 347 32.42 -1.44 84.48
CA THR A 347 33.63 -1.01 85.21
C THR A 347 33.46 0.36 85.86
N LEU A 348 32.79 1.29 85.17
CA LEU A 348 32.50 2.62 85.70
C LEU A 348 31.44 2.56 86.81
N ASP A 349 30.42 1.71 86.65
CA ASP A 349 29.38 1.47 87.65
C ASP A 349 29.98 0.85 88.92
N ASP A 350 30.83 -0.18 88.78
CA ASP A 350 31.58 -0.75 89.91
C ASP A 350 32.41 0.33 90.63
N LYS A 351 33.14 1.17 89.88
CA LYS A 351 33.91 2.29 90.46
C LYS A 351 33.01 3.28 91.19
N LYS A 352 31.88 3.64 90.59
CA LYS A 352 30.90 4.52 91.22
C LYS A 352 30.40 3.93 92.54
N VAL A 353 30.04 2.65 92.57
CA VAL A 353 29.61 1.96 93.78
C VAL A 353 30.71 1.94 94.86
N TYR A 354 31.98 1.77 94.49
CA TYR A 354 33.09 1.86 95.45
C TYR A 354 33.28 3.28 96.00
N LEU A 355 33.19 4.30 95.14
CA LEU A 355 33.26 5.70 95.57
C LEU A 355 32.09 6.07 96.48
N GLU A 356 30.87 5.61 96.18
CA GLU A 356 29.71 5.79 97.05
C GLU A 356 29.93 5.14 98.43
N LYS A 357 30.54 3.94 98.48
CA LYS A 357 30.91 3.30 99.75
C LYS A 357 31.95 4.11 100.52
N GLU A 358 32.94 4.68 99.85
CA GLU A 358 33.95 5.54 100.48
C GLU A 358 33.31 6.82 101.04
N VAL A 359 32.45 7.48 100.27
CA VAL A 359 31.70 8.67 100.73
C VAL A 359 30.82 8.32 101.93
N ASN A 360 30.09 7.22 101.88
CA ASN A 360 29.25 6.76 102.99
C ASN A 360 30.08 6.43 104.24
N LEU A 361 31.26 5.82 104.07
CA LEU A 361 32.18 5.55 105.17
C LEU A 361 32.71 6.85 105.78
N LEU A 362 33.11 7.82 104.95
CA LEU A 362 33.58 9.13 105.41
C LEU A 362 32.48 9.90 106.15
N ASN A 363 31.24 9.88 105.64
CA ASN A 363 30.09 10.48 106.32
C ASN A 363 29.84 9.81 107.69
N SER A 364 29.86 8.47 107.74
CA SER A 364 29.72 7.73 109.01
C SER A 364 30.85 8.05 110.01
N ILE A 365 32.09 8.20 109.52
CA ILE A 365 33.22 8.64 110.36
C ILE A 365 32.95 10.05 110.89
N HIS A 366 32.55 10.98 110.02
CA HIS A 366 32.31 12.37 110.37
C HIS A 366 31.19 12.53 111.43
N ASP A 367 30.05 11.88 111.21
CA ASP A 367 28.89 11.95 112.10
C ASP A 367 29.18 11.35 113.49
N ASN A 368 29.95 10.26 113.52
CA ASN A 368 30.29 9.57 114.78
C ASN A 368 31.52 10.15 115.49
N PHE A 369 32.33 10.98 114.82
CA PHE A 369 33.62 11.44 115.34
C PHE A 369 33.48 12.22 116.66
N HIS A 370 32.57 13.19 116.71
CA HIS A 370 32.38 14.03 117.90
C HIS A 370 31.91 13.21 119.11
N GLN A 371 31.00 12.25 118.91
CA GLN A 371 30.50 11.39 119.97
C GLN A 371 31.57 10.40 120.44
N ALA A 372 32.30 9.80 119.50
CA ALA A 372 33.40 8.89 119.81
C ALA A 372 34.53 9.58 120.58
N MET A 373 34.82 10.84 120.28
CA MET A 373 35.88 11.61 120.94
C MET A 373 35.53 12.16 122.33
N ALA A 374 34.24 12.13 122.72
CA ALA A 374 33.74 12.70 123.97
C ALA A 374 34.24 11.97 125.24
N SER A 375 34.60 10.69 125.15
CA SER A 375 35.16 9.93 126.27
C SER A 375 36.38 9.09 125.85
N SER A 376 37.27 8.73 126.78
CA SER A 376 38.44 7.91 126.43
C SER A 376 38.06 6.48 126.04
N GLY A 377 37.05 5.90 126.70
CA GLY A 377 36.55 4.56 126.39
C GLY A 377 35.88 4.47 125.01
N SER A 378 35.05 5.46 124.65
CA SER A 378 34.43 5.54 123.31
C SER A 378 35.45 5.78 122.21
N ARG A 379 36.53 6.53 122.50
CA ARG A 379 37.63 6.77 121.58
C ARG A 379 38.38 5.48 121.25
N GLU A 380 38.69 4.68 122.26
CA GLU A 380 39.37 3.39 122.06
C GLU A 380 38.51 2.41 121.25
N GLN A 381 37.20 2.37 121.52
CA GLN A 381 36.26 1.56 120.74
C GLN A 381 36.17 2.00 119.27
N PHE A 382 36.13 3.31 119.01
CA PHE A 382 36.13 3.85 117.66
C PHE A 382 37.42 3.51 116.90
N LEU A 383 38.59 3.59 117.55
CA LEU A 383 39.86 3.17 116.95
C LEU A 383 39.87 1.68 116.59
N ARG A 384 39.38 0.81 117.48
CA ARG A 384 39.25 -0.63 117.19
C ARG A 384 38.31 -0.91 116.02
N GLN A 385 37.22 -0.16 115.90
CA GLN A 385 36.30 -0.27 114.75
C GLN A 385 36.97 0.16 113.45
N MET A 386 37.76 1.24 113.46
CA MET A 386 38.52 1.68 112.27
C MET A 386 39.57 0.66 111.86
N GLU A 387 40.30 0.08 112.80
CA GLU A 387 41.25 -1.01 112.54
C GLU A 387 40.55 -2.23 111.91
N GLN A 388 39.38 -2.60 112.41
CA GLN A 388 38.58 -3.69 111.86
C GLN A 388 38.11 -3.40 110.42
N ILE A 389 37.68 -2.16 110.13
CA ILE A 389 37.29 -1.74 108.77
C ILE A 389 38.47 -1.80 107.82
N VAL A 390 39.63 -1.28 108.23
CA VAL A 390 40.86 -1.31 107.43
C VAL A 390 41.28 -2.76 107.13
N GLU A 391 41.20 -3.65 108.12
CA GLU A 391 41.50 -5.07 107.92
C GLU A 391 40.49 -5.74 106.97
N GLY A 392 39.19 -5.41 107.08
CA GLY A 392 38.16 -5.84 106.14
C GLY A 392 38.44 -5.40 104.69
N ILE A 393 38.89 -4.15 104.50
CA ILE A 393 39.28 -3.61 103.19
C ILE A 393 40.51 -4.36 102.64
N LYS A 394 41.53 -4.61 103.47
CA LYS A 394 42.73 -5.39 103.06
C LYS A 394 42.36 -6.80 102.61
N GLN A 395 41.50 -7.49 103.36
CA GLN A 395 41.02 -8.83 103.01
C GLN A 395 40.22 -8.83 101.71
N ASN A 396 39.34 -7.84 101.50
CA ASN A 396 38.57 -7.72 100.27
C ASN A 396 39.48 -7.47 99.06
N ARG A 397 40.49 -6.60 99.20
CA ARG A 397 41.51 -6.37 98.16
C ARG A 397 42.22 -7.66 97.78
N MET A 398 42.64 -8.46 98.76
CA MET A 398 43.30 -9.74 98.51
C MET A 398 42.39 -10.72 97.75
N LYS A 399 41.11 -10.80 98.12
CA LYS A 399 40.12 -11.63 97.40
C LYS A 399 39.93 -11.18 95.95
N MET A 400 39.85 -9.88 95.70
CA MET A 400 39.71 -9.34 94.35
C MET A 400 40.96 -9.54 93.49
N GLU A 401 42.16 -9.41 94.07
CA GLU A 401 43.41 -9.67 93.35
C GLU A 401 43.52 -11.16 92.96
N LYS A 402 43.12 -12.07 93.84
CA LYS A 402 43.06 -13.51 93.53
C LYS A 402 42.12 -13.79 92.35
N LYS A 403 40.90 -13.24 92.37
CA LYS A 403 39.93 -13.38 91.26
C LYS A 403 40.47 -12.80 89.95
N LYS A 404 41.18 -11.68 90.00
CA LYS A 404 41.82 -11.09 88.82
C LYS A 404 42.88 -12.04 88.24
N GLN A 405 43.69 -12.67 89.09
CA GLN A 405 44.72 -13.61 88.64
C GLN A 405 44.12 -14.89 88.04
N GLU A 406 43.06 -15.45 88.64
CA GLU A 406 42.30 -16.58 88.08
C GLU A 406 41.72 -16.26 86.69
N ASN A 407 41.10 -15.09 86.54
CA ASN A 407 40.57 -14.66 85.24
C ASN A 407 41.67 -14.40 84.20
N LYS A 408 42.84 -13.90 84.63
CA LYS A 408 43.99 -13.73 83.75
C LYS A 408 44.49 -15.07 83.23
N MET A 409 44.66 -16.06 84.12
CA MET A 409 45.07 -17.42 83.71
C MET A 409 44.06 -18.04 82.74
N ARG A 410 42.75 -17.90 83.02
CA ARG A 410 41.70 -18.41 82.14
C ARG A 410 41.70 -17.73 80.78
N ARG A 411 41.95 -16.41 80.73
CA ARG A 411 42.09 -15.66 79.47
C ARG A 411 43.28 -16.17 78.66
N ASP A 412 44.42 -16.37 79.32
CA ASP A 412 45.64 -16.82 78.67
C ASP A 412 45.45 -18.25 78.12
N GLN A 413 44.82 -19.17 78.88
CA GLN A 413 44.42 -20.50 78.41
C GLN A 413 43.52 -20.46 77.16
N LEU A 414 42.46 -19.65 77.18
CA LEU A 414 41.56 -19.50 76.02
C LEU A 414 42.27 -18.89 74.81
N ASN A 415 43.25 -18.02 75.04
CA ASN A 415 44.05 -17.46 73.96
C ASN A 415 44.96 -18.51 73.33
N ASP A 416 45.55 -19.39 74.13
CA ASP A 416 46.36 -20.49 73.63
C ASP A 416 45.52 -21.48 72.82
N GLU A 417 44.34 -21.86 73.32
CA GLU A 417 43.36 -22.67 72.56
C GLU A 417 42.96 -22.01 71.23
N TYR A 418 42.77 -20.68 71.24
CA TYR A 418 42.47 -19.92 70.03
C TYR A 418 43.62 -19.96 69.01
N LEU A 419 44.87 -19.84 69.46
CA LEU A 419 46.05 -19.93 68.60
C LEU A 419 46.19 -21.33 67.99
N GLU A 420 45.96 -22.40 68.76
CA GLU A 420 45.95 -23.77 68.24
C GLU A 420 44.87 -23.98 67.16
N LEU A 421 43.67 -23.43 67.36
CA LEU A 421 42.61 -23.49 66.37
C LEU A 421 42.96 -22.72 65.09
N LEU A 422 43.62 -21.56 65.21
CA LEU A 422 44.13 -20.83 64.05
C LEU A 422 45.19 -21.62 63.28
N GLU A 423 46.08 -22.34 63.97
CA GLU A 423 47.06 -23.21 63.32
C GLU A 423 46.39 -24.38 62.59
N LYS A 424 45.40 -25.03 63.22
CA LYS A 424 44.58 -26.07 62.56
C LYS A 424 43.87 -25.53 61.32
N GLN A 425 43.33 -24.31 61.40
CA GLN A 425 42.70 -23.65 60.26
C GLN A 425 43.71 -23.39 59.12
N ARG A 426 44.91 -22.88 59.44
CA ARG A 426 45.99 -22.68 58.45
C ARG A 426 46.41 -23.99 57.81
N LEU A 427 46.55 -25.05 58.61
CA LEU A 427 46.87 -26.39 58.11
C LEU A 427 45.78 -26.91 57.17
N TYR A 428 44.51 -26.76 57.54
CA TYR A 428 43.37 -27.14 56.68
C TYR A 428 43.38 -26.40 55.34
N PHE A 429 43.62 -25.09 55.33
CA PHE A 429 43.73 -24.34 54.08
C PHE A 429 44.92 -24.79 53.22
N LYS A 430 46.05 -25.10 53.86
CA LYS A 430 47.23 -25.64 53.17
C LYS A 430 46.93 -27.00 52.54
N THR A 431 46.38 -27.95 53.30
CA THR A 431 46.07 -29.30 52.81
C THR A 431 45.01 -29.27 51.71
N VAL A 432 43.97 -28.42 51.82
CA VAL A 432 42.98 -28.23 50.75
C VAL A 432 43.61 -27.65 49.49
N LYS A 433 44.56 -26.72 49.62
CA LYS A 433 45.29 -26.16 48.48
C LYS A 433 46.15 -27.23 47.79
N GLU A 434 46.92 -27.98 48.56
CA GLU A 434 47.74 -29.11 48.06
C GLU A 434 46.88 -30.17 47.38
N PHE A 435 45.74 -30.55 47.99
CA PHE A 435 44.78 -31.48 47.39
C PHE A 435 44.24 -30.98 46.04
N LYS A 436 43.86 -29.70 45.95
CA LYS A 436 43.40 -29.11 44.67
C LYS A 436 44.49 -29.11 43.61
N GLU A 437 45.75 -28.90 43.98
CA GLU A 437 46.88 -28.97 43.05
C GLU A 437 47.10 -30.40 42.56
N GLU A 438 47.03 -31.40 43.44
CA GLU A 438 47.10 -32.82 43.06
C GLU A 438 45.92 -33.26 42.18
N CYS A 439 44.69 -32.80 42.45
CA CYS A 439 43.55 -33.04 41.58
C CYS A 439 43.79 -32.50 40.16
N ARG A 440 44.30 -31.28 40.03
CA ARG A 440 44.66 -30.69 38.72
C ARG A 440 45.75 -31.47 38.00
N LYS A 441 46.78 -31.93 38.73
CA LYS A 441 47.82 -32.79 38.17
C LYS A 441 47.23 -34.10 37.65
N ASN A 442 46.33 -34.72 38.41
CA ASN A 442 45.66 -35.95 38.00
C ASN A 442 44.78 -35.73 36.75
N GLU A 443 44.00 -34.65 36.69
CA GLU A 443 43.22 -34.28 35.49
C GLU A 443 44.10 -34.09 34.25
N MET A 444 45.27 -33.45 34.40
CA MET A 444 46.23 -33.30 33.30
C MET A 444 46.81 -34.65 32.86
N LEU A 445 47.15 -35.53 33.80
CA LEU A 445 47.66 -36.87 33.49
C LEU A 445 46.59 -37.73 32.80
N LEU A 446 45.34 -37.70 33.28
CA LEU A 446 44.21 -38.37 32.63
C LEU A 446 43.95 -37.84 31.22
N SER A 447 44.09 -36.53 31.01
CA SER A 447 43.96 -35.93 29.68
C SER A 447 45.06 -36.41 28.73
N LYS A 448 46.31 -36.50 29.21
CA LYS A 448 47.43 -37.06 28.43
C LYS A 448 47.23 -38.54 28.11
N LEU A 449 46.72 -39.32 29.06
CA LEU A 449 46.42 -40.74 28.87
C LEU A 449 45.30 -40.95 27.83
N LYS A 450 44.26 -40.13 27.86
CA LYS A 450 43.19 -40.15 26.85
C LYS A 450 43.70 -39.75 25.46
N ALA A 451 44.57 -38.74 25.40
CA ALA A 451 45.20 -38.32 24.15
C ALA A 451 46.21 -39.33 23.59
N SER A 452 46.79 -40.20 24.42
CA SER A 452 47.67 -41.28 23.96
C SER A 452 46.93 -42.58 23.64
N SER A 453 45.65 -42.69 23.99
CA SER A 453 44.80 -43.87 23.73
C SER A 453 43.76 -43.64 22.64
N SER A 454 43.64 -42.40 22.14
CA SER A 454 42.96 -42.04 20.88
C SER A 454 44.02 -41.88 19.80
#